data_AF-A0A1H8PQJ8-F1
#
_entry.id   AF-A0A1H8PQJ8-F1
#
_cell.length_a   1.000
_cell.length_b   1.000
_cell.length_c   1.000
_cell.angle_alpha   90.00
_cell.angle_beta   90.00
_cell.angle_gamma   90.00
#
_symmetry.space_group_name_H-M   'P 1'
#
loop_
_entity.id
_entity.type
_entity.pdbx_description
1 polymer ?
#
loop_
_entity_poly.entity_id
_entity_poly.type
_entity_poly.pdbx_seq_one_letter_code
_entity_poly.pdbx_strand_id
1 'polypeptide(L)'
;MTNKSLGDPFDPNSDLRHGAGCTCSTCHDHGHDATAGGDQHALASPHDQSGAPGDREALMDRLIESAVVRALFGHHDPSRRQVLQMMGAGTFAAALGSMFPLEAAKALLKDDLGTPEKRDLSIGFIPITCATPIIMAHPMGFYERYGLNVDVRREAGWAVVRDNSMNMEHDAAHMLTPMPLAITMGAGSSSMPFLMPAVENINGQAITLRMDHKDKRDPSQWKGFTFAVPFEYSMHNFLLRYYVAEHGLDPDNDISIRVLPPPEMVANLQAGNVDGYLAPDPFNQRAVWDEVGFIHMLTKEIWDGHPCCAFSTSRQFAEEAPNSFGALFKAIVDATHYSSDHDNRVEIAEAISGRNYLNQPTSVVEQVLTGRYADGLGEVKNEPDRIDFDPFPWHSMGVWILTQMKRWGYIDGDVDYKGVAEDVYLATDCGKIMRELGYDAPEVTYKSHTIMGKDFDPEEPEAYVDSFEIRRS
;
A
#
# COMPACT_ATOMS: atom_id res chain seq x y z
N MET A 1 -16.75 0.22 -20.49
CA MET A 1 -16.93 -0.76 -21.59
C MET A 1 -16.89 -2.15 -20.97
N THR A 2 -17.81 -3.01 -21.37
CA THR A 2 -18.17 -4.26 -20.68
C THR A 2 -16.99 -5.24 -20.55
N ASN A 3 -16.76 -5.64 -19.30
CA ASN A 3 -15.68 -6.51 -18.84
C ASN A 3 -15.90 -7.94 -19.36
N LYS A 4 -15.28 -8.31 -20.49
CA LYS A 4 -15.36 -9.68 -21.05
C LYS A 4 -14.11 -10.51 -20.70
N SER A 5 -13.74 -10.50 -19.42
CA SER A 5 -12.69 -11.35 -18.81
C SER A 5 -13.27 -12.65 -18.20
N LEU A 6 -14.59 -12.86 -18.26
CA LEU A 6 -15.33 -13.93 -17.55
C LEU A 6 -15.54 -15.22 -18.37
N GLY A 7 -14.55 -15.58 -19.21
CA GLY A 7 -14.57 -16.88 -19.90
C GLY A 7 -14.43 -18.03 -18.90
N ASP A 8 -14.84 -19.24 -19.30
CA ASP A 8 -14.68 -20.44 -18.47
C ASP A 8 -13.18 -20.72 -18.27
N PRO A 9 -12.65 -20.68 -17.03
CA PRO A 9 -11.23 -20.87 -16.78
C PRO A 9 -10.77 -22.31 -16.98
N PHE A 10 -11.70 -23.27 -17.05
CA PHE A 10 -11.43 -24.67 -17.34
C PHE A 10 -11.56 -25.00 -18.83
N ASP A 11 -12.05 -24.08 -19.66
CA ASP A 11 -12.09 -24.27 -21.11
C ASP A 11 -10.70 -23.98 -21.72
N PRO A 12 -10.04 -24.96 -22.36
CA PRO A 12 -8.76 -24.76 -23.03
C PRO A 12 -8.82 -23.78 -24.21
N ASN A 13 -10.01 -23.50 -24.75
CA ASN A 13 -10.20 -22.62 -25.90
C ASN A 13 -10.57 -21.18 -25.50
N SER A 14 -11.13 -20.99 -24.32
CA SER A 14 -11.41 -19.69 -23.70
C SER A 14 -10.13 -18.86 -23.53
N ASP A 15 -10.13 -17.58 -23.94
CA ASP A 15 -9.06 -16.62 -23.64
C ASP A 15 -9.43 -15.81 -22.41
N LEU A 16 -8.52 -15.76 -21.45
CA LEU A 16 -8.69 -15.00 -20.22
C LEU A 16 -7.96 -13.64 -20.26
N ARG A 17 -7.24 -13.32 -21.35
CA ARG A 17 -6.37 -12.14 -21.49
C ARG A 17 -7.01 -10.97 -22.26
N HIS A 18 -8.28 -10.66 -22.00
CA HIS A 18 -8.98 -9.60 -22.71
C HIS A 18 -8.53 -8.19 -22.26
N GLY A 19 -7.37 -7.73 -22.76
CA GLY A 19 -6.87 -6.35 -22.67
C GLY A 19 -6.91 -5.61 -24.01
N ALA A 20 -6.39 -4.37 -24.06
CA ALA A 20 -6.46 -3.46 -25.22
C ALA A 20 -5.81 -3.98 -26.54
N GLY A 21 -5.16 -5.14 -26.52
CA GLY A 21 -4.58 -5.80 -27.71
C GLY A 21 -5.28 -7.10 -28.13
N CYS A 22 -6.49 -7.40 -27.62
CA CYS A 22 -7.22 -8.63 -27.96
C CYS A 22 -7.77 -8.59 -29.40
N THR A 23 -7.42 -9.57 -30.24
CA THR A 23 -7.81 -9.66 -31.66
C THR A 23 -8.97 -10.62 -31.92
N CYS A 24 -9.73 -11.03 -30.89
CA CYS A 24 -10.89 -11.89 -31.08
C CYS A 24 -12.02 -11.13 -31.78
N SER A 25 -12.86 -11.84 -32.54
CA SER A 25 -13.97 -11.25 -33.30
C SER A 25 -14.89 -10.38 -32.44
N THR A 26 -15.04 -10.73 -31.16
CA THR A 26 -15.90 -10.02 -30.20
C THR A 26 -15.28 -8.73 -29.63
N CYS A 27 -13.96 -8.60 -29.62
CA CYS A 27 -13.25 -7.39 -29.21
C CYS A 27 -12.95 -6.47 -30.41
N HIS A 28 -12.89 -7.02 -31.61
CA HIS A 28 -12.66 -6.27 -32.86
C HIS A 28 -13.88 -5.41 -33.27
N ASP A 29 -15.10 -5.79 -32.88
CA ASP A 29 -16.34 -5.06 -33.21
C ASP A 29 -16.60 -3.80 -32.36
N HIS A 30 -15.77 -3.52 -31.34
CA HIS A 30 -15.92 -2.33 -30.47
C HIS A 30 -14.80 -1.29 -30.63
N GLY A 31 -13.91 -1.47 -31.62
CA GLY A 31 -12.84 -0.53 -31.94
C GLY A 31 -13.04 0.11 -33.31
N HIS A 32 -13.22 1.43 -33.31
CA HIS A 32 -13.31 2.37 -34.45
C HIS A 32 -14.73 2.61 -35.03
N ASP A 33 -15.27 3.81 -34.77
CA ASP A 33 -15.53 4.73 -35.88
C ASP A 33 -15.80 6.17 -35.44
N ALA A 34 -15.04 7.08 -36.06
CA ALA A 34 -15.32 8.49 -36.16
C ALA A 34 -15.82 8.77 -37.59
N THR A 35 -16.91 9.55 -37.68
CA THR A 35 -17.42 10.30 -38.86
C THR A 35 -18.31 9.60 -39.92
N ALA A 36 -19.54 10.16 -40.00
CA ALA A 36 -20.37 10.48 -41.18
C ALA A 36 -21.08 9.38 -42.02
N GLY A 37 -22.43 9.39 -41.91
CA GLY A 37 -23.33 9.49 -43.08
C GLY A 37 -24.08 8.23 -43.57
N GLY A 38 -25.42 8.26 -43.47
CA GLY A 38 -26.32 7.82 -44.54
C GLY A 38 -26.77 6.34 -44.61
N ASP A 39 -28.08 6.17 -44.37
CA ASP A 39 -29.01 5.16 -44.88
C ASP A 39 -29.08 3.72 -44.35
N GLN A 40 -30.35 3.33 -44.19
CA GLN A 40 -30.93 2.14 -43.58
C GLN A 40 -30.51 0.84 -44.28
N HIS A 41 -30.31 -0.23 -43.51
CA HIS A 41 -30.95 -1.53 -43.78
C HIS A 41 -30.88 -2.40 -42.51
N ALA A 42 -32.06 -2.70 -41.96
CA ALA A 42 -32.26 -3.53 -40.78
C ALA A 42 -31.94 -5.01 -41.04
N LEU A 43 -31.17 -5.64 -40.13
CA LEU A 43 -31.17 -7.08 -39.90
C LEU A 43 -30.91 -7.35 -38.40
N ALA A 44 -31.62 -8.32 -37.86
CA ALA A 44 -32.00 -8.49 -36.46
C ALA A 44 -30.88 -8.96 -35.52
N SER A 45 -30.88 -8.43 -34.30
CA SER A 45 -30.16 -9.00 -33.14
C SER A 45 -31.01 -10.06 -32.43
N PRO A 46 -30.43 -11.18 -31.97
CA PRO A 46 -31.02 -11.98 -30.92
C PRO A 46 -30.37 -11.68 -29.56
N HIS A 47 -31.22 -11.21 -28.65
CA HIS A 47 -31.21 -11.40 -27.19
C HIS A 47 -30.01 -10.93 -26.37
N ASP A 48 -30.13 -9.67 -25.95
CA ASP A 48 -29.84 -9.22 -24.59
C ASP A 48 -30.97 -9.75 -23.66
N GLN A 49 -30.63 -10.54 -22.64
CA GLN A 49 -31.52 -10.85 -21.51
C GLN A 49 -30.72 -10.74 -20.22
N SER A 50 -31.14 -9.79 -19.40
CA SER A 50 -30.66 -9.49 -18.07
C SER A 50 -31.19 -10.50 -17.03
N GLY A 51 -30.27 -11.02 -16.21
CA GLY A 51 -30.38 -11.03 -14.74
C GLY A 51 -31.47 -11.88 -14.10
N ALA A 52 -31.32 -13.22 -14.14
CA ALA A 52 -31.93 -14.12 -13.16
C ALA A 52 -30.98 -14.34 -11.96
N PRO A 53 -31.48 -14.63 -10.74
CA PRO A 53 -30.63 -14.91 -9.57
C PRO A 53 -29.56 -15.99 -9.80
N GLY A 54 -29.91 -17.05 -10.55
CA GLY A 54 -28.97 -18.12 -10.91
C GLY A 54 -27.88 -17.70 -11.90
N ASP A 55 -28.10 -16.64 -12.68
CA ASP A 55 -27.10 -16.12 -13.63
C ASP A 55 -26.02 -15.31 -12.91
N ARG A 56 -26.40 -14.63 -11.81
CA ARG A 56 -25.48 -13.90 -10.93
C ARG A 56 -24.63 -14.84 -10.08
N GLU A 57 -25.22 -15.93 -9.61
CA GLU A 57 -24.49 -16.95 -8.85
C GLU A 57 -23.46 -17.67 -9.72
N ALA A 58 -23.85 -18.08 -10.94
CA ALA A 58 -22.94 -18.67 -11.91
C ALA A 58 -21.81 -17.72 -12.32
N LEU A 59 -22.07 -16.41 -12.37
CA LEU A 59 -21.05 -15.39 -12.65
C LEU A 59 -20.01 -15.30 -11.51
N MET A 60 -20.47 -15.33 -10.26
CA MET A 60 -19.59 -15.28 -9.08
C MET A 60 -18.76 -16.56 -8.95
N ASP A 61 -19.36 -17.72 -9.20
CA ASP A 61 -18.62 -18.99 -9.19
C ASP A 61 -17.53 -18.99 -10.26
N ARG A 62 -17.82 -18.48 -11.48
CA ARG A 62 -16.82 -18.34 -12.56
C ARG A 62 -15.72 -17.34 -12.22
N LEU A 63 -16.04 -16.25 -11.53
CA LEU A 63 -15.06 -15.27 -11.08
C LEU A 63 -14.06 -15.91 -10.10
N ILE A 64 -14.56 -16.63 -9.10
CA ILE A 64 -13.74 -17.30 -8.08
C ILE A 64 -12.87 -18.38 -8.73
N GLU A 65 -13.46 -19.22 -9.59
CA GLU A 65 -12.74 -20.23 -10.35
C GLU A 65 -11.65 -19.61 -11.24
N SER A 66 -11.96 -18.49 -11.90
CA SER A 66 -11.01 -17.78 -12.76
C SER A 66 -9.85 -17.20 -11.96
N ALA A 67 -10.11 -16.61 -10.80
CA ALA A 67 -9.07 -16.08 -9.93
C ALA A 67 -8.11 -17.18 -9.44
N VAL A 68 -8.65 -18.30 -8.94
CA VAL A 68 -7.85 -19.44 -8.44
C VAL A 68 -7.01 -20.06 -9.56
N VAL A 69 -7.61 -20.29 -10.74
CA VAL A 69 -6.91 -20.87 -11.88
C VAL A 69 -5.82 -19.92 -12.38
N ARG A 70 -6.10 -18.61 -12.49
CA ARG A 70 -5.09 -17.63 -12.90
C ARG A 70 -3.91 -17.58 -11.94
N ALA A 71 -4.16 -17.61 -10.63
CA ALA A 71 -3.12 -17.65 -9.61
C ALA A 71 -2.23 -18.89 -9.75
N LEU A 72 -2.81 -20.08 -9.95
CA LEU A 72 -2.04 -21.33 -10.13
C LEU A 72 -1.06 -21.27 -11.31
N PHE A 73 -1.40 -20.52 -12.35
CA PHE A 73 -0.58 -20.37 -13.55
C PHE A 73 0.24 -19.07 -13.57
N GLY A 74 0.32 -18.32 -12.45
CA GLY A 74 1.04 -17.04 -12.40
C GLY A 74 0.55 -16.05 -13.46
N HIS A 75 -0.77 -16.02 -13.69
CA HIS A 75 -1.44 -15.24 -14.74
C HIS A 75 -0.97 -15.57 -16.19
N HIS A 76 -0.24 -16.66 -16.40
CA HIS A 76 0.25 -17.09 -17.71
C HIS A 76 -0.76 -18.00 -18.44
N ASP A 77 -1.76 -17.39 -19.09
CA ASP A 77 -2.85 -18.09 -19.82
C ASP A 77 -2.38 -19.13 -20.87
N PRO A 78 -1.28 -18.95 -21.62
CA PRO A 78 -0.78 -19.99 -22.52
C PRO A 78 -0.42 -21.30 -21.80
N SER A 79 0.16 -21.20 -20.59
CA SER A 79 0.49 -22.39 -19.77
C SER A 79 -0.78 -23.07 -19.27
N ARG A 80 -1.77 -22.29 -18.81
CA ARG A 80 -3.10 -22.80 -18.42
C ARG A 80 -3.72 -23.63 -19.55
N ARG A 81 -3.79 -23.05 -20.76
CA ARG A 81 -4.38 -23.71 -21.94
C ARG A 81 -3.63 -24.99 -22.31
N GLN A 82 -2.30 -24.99 -22.30
CA GLN A 82 -1.51 -26.18 -22.61
C GLN A 82 -1.78 -27.31 -21.61
N VAL A 83 -1.83 -27.00 -20.31
CA VAL A 83 -2.15 -27.99 -19.27
C VAL A 83 -3.57 -28.52 -19.42
N LEU A 84 -4.56 -27.65 -19.68
CA LEU A 84 -5.95 -28.05 -19.92
C LEU A 84 -6.12 -28.89 -21.19
N GLN A 85 -5.36 -28.60 -22.25
CA GLN A 85 -5.34 -29.41 -23.48
C GLN A 85 -4.72 -30.78 -23.26
N MET A 86 -3.71 -30.90 -22.39
CA MET A 86 -3.05 -32.17 -22.08
C MET A 86 -3.85 -33.06 -21.13
N MET A 87 -4.47 -32.48 -20.09
CA MET A 87 -5.13 -33.25 -19.02
C MET A 87 -6.67 -33.34 -19.19
N GLY A 88 -7.27 -32.42 -19.94
CA GLY A 88 -8.72 -32.25 -20.04
C GLY A 88 -9.31 -31.47 -18.86
N ALA A 89 -10.33 -30.65 -19.14
CA ALA A 89 -10.96 -29.73 -18.18
C ALA A 89 -11.45 -30.43 -16.90
N GLY A 90 -12.17 -31.55 -17.03
CA GLY A 90 -12.72 -32.28 -15.87
C GLY A 90 -11.66 -32.91 -14.98
N THR A 91 -10.59 -33.45 -15.56
CA THR A 91 -9.46 -34.04 -14.79
C THR A 91 -8.71 -32.95 -14.03
N PHE A 92 -8.46 -31.82 -14.68
CA PHE A 92 -7.78 -30.69 -14.07
C PHE A 92 -8.63 -30.08 -12.94
N ALA A 93 -9.94 -29.89 -13.14
CA ALA A 93 -10.85 -29.40 -12.10
C ALA A 93 -10.90 -30.35 -10.88
N ALA A 94 -10.90 -31.66 -11.10
CA ALA A 94 -10.85 -32.65 -10.02
C ALA A 94 -9.52 -32.64 -9.26
N ALA A 95 -8.40 -32.50 -9.98
CA ALA A 95 -7.08 -32.36 -9.37
C ALA A 95 -6.98 -31.05 -8.55
N LEU A 96 -7.47 -29.94 -9.11
CA LEU A 96 -7.51 -28.65 -8.43
C LEU A 96 -8.38 -28.71 -7.17
N GLY A 97 -9.57 -29.32 -7.24
CA GLY A 97 -10.45 -29.51 -6.09
C GLY A 97 -9.86 -30.38 -4.97
N SER A 98 -8.86 -31.23 -5.29
CA SER A 98 -8.11 -32.00 -4.29
C SER A 98 -6.97 -31.23 -3.62
N MET A 99 -6.47 -30.17 -4.27
CA MET A 99 -5.39 -29.32 -3.77
C MET A 99 -5.91 -28.02 -3.12
N PHE A 100 -7.08 -27.54 -3.57
CA PHE A 100 -7.72 -26.31 -3.11
C PHE A 100 -9.25 -26.53 -3.04
N PRO A 101 -9.89 -26.41 -1.86
CA PRO A 101 -11.31 -26.69 -1.69
C PRO A 101 -12.17 -25.53 -2.23
N LEU A 102 -12.26 -25.43 -3.56
CA LEU A 102 -12.99 -24.39 -4.30
C LEU A 102 -14.42 -24.19 -3.80
N GLU A 103 -15.15 -25.25 -3.50
CA GLU A 103 -16.52 -25.17 -2.99
C GLU A 103 -16.60 -24.58 -1.57
N ALA A 104 -15.59 -24.82 -0.73
CA ALA A 104 -15.48 -24.18 0.57
C ALA A 104 -15.11 -22.70 0.44
N ALA A 105 -14.22 -22.35 -0.49
CA ALA A 105 -13.88 -20.96 -0.79
C ALA A 105 -15.09 -20.17 -1.33
N LYS A 106 -15.89 -20.78 -2.21
CA LYS A 106 -17.18 -20.22 -2.68
C LYS A 106 -18.17 -20.03 -1.54
N ALA A 107 -18.28 -20.99 -0.62
CA ALA A 107 -19.15 -20.90 0.54
C ALA A 107 -18.70 -19.81 1.53
N LEU A 108 -17.41 -19.73 1.85
CA LEU A 108 -16.83 -18.68 2.70
C LEU A 108 -17.04 -17.26 2.15
N LEU A 109 -16.94 -17.09 0.83
CA LEU A 109 -17.22 -15.81 0.16
C LEU A 109 -18.71 -15.47 0.09
N LYS A 110 -19.59 -16.48 0.17
CA LYS A 110 -21.06 -16.30 0.15
C LYS A 110 -21.66 -16.07 1.54
N ASP A 111 -21.06 -16.59 2.61
CA ASP A 111 -21.66 -16.59 3.95
C ASP A 111 -21.20 -15.46 4.89
N ASP A 112 -20.03 -14.82 4.69
CA ASP A 112 -19.49 -13.83 5.66
C ASP A 112 -19.43 -12.37 5.18
N LEU A 113 -19.75 -12.08 3.91
CA LEU A 113 -19.85 -10.73 3.38
C LEU A 113 -21.13 -10.60 2.56
N GLY A 114 -21.94 -9.58 2.83
CA GLY A 114 -22.99 -9.19 1.90
C GLY A 114 -22.39 -8.88 0.53
N THR A 115 -23.22 -8.90 -0.52
CA THR A 115 -22.73 -8.48 -1.85
C THR A 115 -22.22 -7.04 -1.78
N PRO A 116 -21.00 -6.72 -2.25
CA PRO A 116 -20.48 -5.35 -2.25
C PRO A 116 -21.47 -4.37 -2.89
N GLU A 117 -21.80 -3.30 -2.19
CA GLU A 117 -22.66 -2.22 -2.67
C GLU A 117 -22.04 -1.52 -3.88
N LYS A 118 -20.72 -1.34 -3.85
CA LYS A 118 -19.87 -0.76 -4.88
C LYS A 118 -18.71 -1.72 -5.17
N ARG A 119 -18.63 -2.18 -6.41
CA ARG A 119 -17.55 -3.08 -6.87
C ARG A 119 -16.42 -2.33 -7.55
N ASP A 120 -16.74 -1.28 -8.29
CA ASP A 120 -15.77 -0.42 -8.96
C ASP A 120 -15.27 0.62 -7.95
N LEU A 121 -14.09 0.43 -7.38
CA LEU A 121 -13.51 1.32 -6.37
C LEU A 121 -12.28 2.04 -6.93
N SER A 122 -11.98 3.24 -6.43
CA SER A 122 -10.71 3.93 -6.72
C SER A 122 -9.85 4.10 -5.48
N ILE A 123 -8.55 3.89 -5.64
CA ILE A 123 -7.56 4.07 -4.58
C ILE A 123 -6.43 4.99 -5.06
N GLY A 124 -6.26 6.13 -4.40
CA GLY A 124 -5.13 7.03 -4.67
C GLY A 124 -3.83 6.52 -4.04
N PHE A 125 -2.71 6.55 -4.77
CA PHE A 125 -1.41 6.13 -4.25
C PHE A 125 -0.21 6.98 -4.71
N ILE A 126 0.82 7.05 -3.87
CA ILE A 126 2.13 7.60 -4.20
C ILE A 126 3.03 6.45 -4.69
N PRO A 127 3.78 6.60 -5.79
CA PRO A 127 4.55 5.50 -6.39
C PRO A 127 5.82 5.19 -5.59
N ILE A 128 5.65 4.56 -4.43
CA ILE A 128 6.69 4.09 -3.51
C ILE A 128 6.45 2.63 -3.15
N THR A 129 7.49 1.91 -2.68
CA THR A 129 7.36 0.48 -2.32
C THR A 129 6.47 0.25 -1.11
N CYS A 130 6.19 1.28 -0.31
CA CYS A 130 5.22 1.22 0.77
C CYS A 130 3.81 0.89 0.29
N ALA A 131 3.44 1.30 -0.94
CA ALA A 131 2.13 1.01 -1.54
C ALA A 131 2.03 -0.41 -2.12
N THR A 132 3.01 -1.29 -1.87
CA THR A 132 3.07 -2.64 -2.47
C THR A 132 1.75 -3.39 -2.32
N PRO A 133 1.13 -3.53 -1.12
CA PRO A 133 -0.13 -4.27 -0.99
C PRO A 133 -1.25 -3.70 -1.86
N ILE A 134 -1.35 -2.38 -1.99
CA ILE A 134 -2.37 -1.73 -2.84
C ILE A 134 -2.14 -2.03 -4.32
N ILE A 135 -0.91 -1.85 -4.80
CA ILE A 135 -0.63 -1.84 -6.24
C ILE A 135 -0.39 -3.24 -6.81
N MET A 136 0.06 -4.19 -5.98
CA MET A 136 0.19 -5.59 -6.39
C MET A 136 -1.15 -6.33 -6.35
N ALA A 137 -2.09 -5.88 -5.50
CA ALA A 137 -3.39 -6.52 -5.35
C ALA A 137 -4.21 -6.56 -6.65
N HIS A 138 -4.02 -5.58 -7.54
CA HIS A 138 -4.66 -5.57 -8.85
C HIS A 138 -4.08 -6.61 -9.83
N PRO A 139 -2.79 -6.57 -10.21
CA PRO A 139 -2.23 -7.52 -11.18
C PRO A 139 -2.19 -8.97 -10.66
N MET A 140 -2.18 -9.18 -9.34
CA MET A 140 -2.14 -10.50 -8.69
C MET A 140 -3.53 -10.98 -8.22
N GLY A 141 -4.60 -10.29 -8.65
CA GLY A 141 -5.98 -10.74 -8.49
C GLY A 141 -6.50 -10.80 -7.05
N PHE A 142 -5.89 -10.07 -6.10
CA PHE A 142 -6.44 -9.97 -4.74
C PHE A 142 -7.78 -9.25 -4.74
N TYR A 143 -7.93 -8.13 -5.45
CA TYR A 143 -9.23 -7.45 -5.51
C TYR A 143 -10.33 -8.29 -6.15
N GLU A 144 -10.02 -8.98 -7.26
CA GLU A 144 -10.97 -9.84 -7.97
C GLU A 144 -11.47 -10.99 -7.08
N ARG A 145 -10.59 -11.57 -6.25
CA ARG A 145 -10.95 -12.64 -5.28
C ARG A 145 -12.06 -12.22 -4.32
N TYR A 146 -12.12 -10.95 -3.94
CA TYR A 146 -13.15 -10.40 -3.06
C TYR A 146 -14.28 -9.69 -3.83
N GLY A 147 -14.40 -9.93 -5.14
CA GLY A 147 -15.48 -9.42 -5.98
C GLY A 147 -15.39 -7.92 -6.31
N LEU A 148 -14.19 -7.36 -6.22
CA LEU A 148 -13.91 -5.93 -6.46
C LEU A 148 -13.16 -5.72 -7.78
N ASN A 149 -13.41 -4.57 -8.39
CA ASN A 149 -12.67 -4.03 -9.52
C ASN A 149 -12.07 -2.68 -9.09
N VAL A 150 -10.78 -2.68 -8.75
CA VAL A 150 -10.14 -1.51 -8.14
C VAL A 150 -9.22 -0.80 -9.13
N ASP A 151 -9.45 0.49 -9.31
CA ASP A 151 -8.61 1.40 -10.09
C ASP A 151 -7.61 2.11 -9.18
N VAL A 152 -6.33 1.72 -9.26
CA VAL A 152 -5.24 2.34 -8.48
C VAL A 152 -4.67 3.53 -9.24
N ARG A 153 -4.84 4.72 -8.65
CA ARG A 153 -4.54 6.01 -9.29
C ARG A 153 -3.30 6.64 -8.69
N ARG A 154 -2.29 6.86 -9.52
CA ARG A 154 -1.06 7.55 -9.10
C ARG A 154 -1.36 9.01 -8.81
N GLU A 155 -0.90 9.47 -7.66
CA GLU A 155 -1.00 10.86 -7.22
C GLU A 155 0.36 11.57 -7.24
N ALA A 156 0.32 12.90 -7.40
CA ALA A 156 1.51 13.73 -7.54
C ALA A 156 2.22 13.98 -6.19
N GLY A 157 1.51 13.88 -5.07
CA GLY A 157 2.05 14.13 -3.75
C GLY A 157 1.01 13.95 -2.64
N TRP A 158 1.48 13.90 -1.40
CA TRP A 158 0.64 13.58 -0.23
C TRP A 158 -0.46 14.59 0.06
N ALA A 159 -0.24 15.88 -0.24
CA ALA A 159 -1.29 16.90 -0.15
C ALA A 159 -2.45 16.59 -1.11
N VAL A 160 -2.15 16.14 -2.33
CA VAL A 160 -3.18 15.78 -3.33
C VAL A 160 -3.92 14.53 -2.90
N VAL A 161 -3.22 13.51 -2.38
CA VAL A 161 -3.85 12.32 -1.78
C VAL A 161 -4.83 12.71 -0.68
N ARG A 162 -4.39 13.56 0.27
CA ARG A 162 -5.24 14.07 1.35
C ARG A 162 -6.49 14.76 0.79
N ASP A 163 -6.28 15.74 -0.08
CA ASP A 163 -7.37 16.59 -0.57
C ASP A 163 -8.38 15.78 -1.41
N ASN A 164 -7.91 14.87 -2.27
CA ASN A 164 -8.77 13.98 -3.06
C ASN A 164 -9.55 13.00 -2.18
N SER A 165 -8.91 12.45 -1.13
CA SER A 165 -9.59 11.53 -0.20
C SER A 165 -10.65 12.25 0.63
N MET A 166 -10.37 13.47 1.10
CA MET A 166 -11.33 14.29 1.84
C MET A 166 -12.50 14.77 0.96
N ASN A 167 -12.27 14.93 -0.35
CA ASN A 167 -13.31 15.28 -1.32
C ASN A 167 -14.04 14.06 -1.89
N MET A 168 -13.77 12.84 -1.39
CA MET A 168 -14.38 11.59 -1.87
C MET A 168 -14.12 11.29 -3.36
N GLU A 169 -13.02 11.81 -3.92
CA GLU A 169 -12.56 11.47 -5.28
C GLU A 169 -12.00 10.03 -5.35
N HIS A 170 -11.57 9.51 -4.20
CA HIS A 170 -11.20 8.11 -4.00
C HIS A 170 -12.00 7.48 -2.87
N ASP A 171 -12.31 6.19 -3.01
CA ASP A 171 -12.97 5.40 -1.98
C ASP A 171 -12.02 5.08 -0.81
N ALA A 172 -10.74 4.90 -1.13
CA ALA A 172 -9.68 4.72 -0.16
C ALA A 172 -8.36 5.33 -0.68
N ALA A 173 -7.34 5.35 0.17
CA ALA A 173 -6.04 5.88 -0.20
C ALA A 173 -4.91 5.22 0.56
N HIS A 174 -3.77 5.15 -0.14
CA HIS A 174 -2.46 5.06 0.46
C HIS A 174 -2.17 6.34 1.25
N MET A 175 -1.95 6.25 2.55
CA MET A 175 -1.64 7.39 3.41
C MET A 175 -0.40 7.14 4.26
N LEU A 176 0.22 8.19 4.76
CA LEU A 176 1.23 8.08 5.82
C LEU A 176 0.49 7.86 7.14
N THR A 177 0.99 6.99 8.02
CA THR A 177 0.27 6.61 9.25
C THR A 177 -0.14 7.77 10.17
N PRO A 178 0.54 8.95 10.18
CA PRO A 178 0.03 10.12 10.90
C PRO A 178 -1.10 10.89 10.22
N MET A 179 -1.29 10.74 8.91
CA MET A 179 -2.29 11.52 8.16
C MET A 179 -3.73 11.27 8.63
N PRO A 180 -4.22 10.03 8.81
CA PRO A 180 -5.58 9.79 9.30
C PRO A 180 -5.84 10.41 10.68
N LEU A 181 -4.84 10.40 11.56
CA LEU A 181 -4.90 11.07 12.88
C LEU A 181 -4.99 12.58 12.72
N ALA A 182 -4.09 13.17 11.92
CA ALA A 182 -4.06 14.60 11.67
C ALA A 182 -5.36 15.11 11.02
N ILE A 183 -5.88 14.41 10.01
CA ILE A 183 -7.16 14.76 9.35
C ILE A 183 -8.31 14.68 10.35
N THR A 184 -8.39 13.62 11.16
CA THR A 184 -9.45 13.47 12.17
C THR A 184 -9.40 14.58 13.21
N MET A 185 -8.20 14.95 13.68
CA MET A 185 -8.00 16.04 14.64
C MET A 185 -8.10 17.45 14.02
N GLY A 186 -8.13 17.58 12.68
CA GLY A 186 -8.06 18.88 12.00
C GLY A 186 -6.69 19.56 12.09
N ALA A 187 -5.62 18.79 12.30
CA ALA A 187 -4.25 19.30 12.27
C ALA A 187 -3.79 19.48 10.81
N GLY A 188 -3.57 20.72 10.39
CA GLY A 188 -3.09 21.05 9.05
C GLY A 188 -4.13 20.91 7.92
N SER A 189 -5.39 20.66 8.25
CA SER A 189 -6.54 20.65 7.32
C SER A 189 -7.85 20.89 8.08
N SER A 190 -8.99 20.91 7.39
CA SER A 190 -10.29 20.76 8.06
C SER A 190 -10.39 19.38 8.72
N SER A 191 -11.08 19.29 9.85
CA SER A 191 -11.36 18.01 10.51
C SER A 191 -12.35 17.18 9.70
N MET A 192 -12.03 15.91 9.50
CA MET A 192 -12.93 14.91 8.92
C MET A 192 -12.61 13.52 9.52
N PRO A 193 -13.61 12.77 10.03
CA PRO A 193 -13.35 11.43 10.56
C PRO A 193 -12.78 10.48 9.49
N PHE A 194 -11.58 9.98 9.74
CA PHE A 194 -10.89 9.02 8.89
C PHE A 194 -10.61 7.73 9.65
N LEU A 195 -10.55 6.63 8.91
CA LEU A 195 -10.21 5.31 9.41
C LEU A 195 -8.88 4.86 8.81
N MET A 196 -8.12 4.12 9.59
CA MET A 196 -6.89 3.45 9.21
C MET A 196 -7.05 1.94 9.47
N PRO A 197 -7.61 1.18 8.50
CA PRO A 197 -7.88 -0.24 8.71
C PRO A 197 -6.63 -1.12 8.81
N ALA A 198 -5.59 -0.81 8.04
CA ALA A 198 -4.37 -1.61 8.01
C ALA A 198 -3.13 -0.74 7.80
N VAL A 199 -2.03 -1.16 8.40
CA VAL A 199 -0.68 -0.71 8.02
C VAL A 199 -0.32 -1.41 6.71
N GLU A 200 0.28 -0.71 5.77
CA GLU A 200 0.72 -1.34 4.52
C GLU A 200 2.11 -1.91 4.67
N ASN A 201 3.00 -1.19 5.38
CA ASN A 201 4.36 -1.61 5.58
C ASN A 201 4.92 -1.10 6.91
N ILE A 202 5.85 -1.88 7.44
CA ILE A 202 6.77 -1.49 8.51
C ILE A 202 8.17 -1.30 7.94
N ASN A 203 8.99 -0.49 8.60
CA ASN A 203 10.32 -0.12 8.11
C ASN A 203 10.24 0.48 6.68
N GLY A 204 11.19 0.17 5.79
CA GLY A 204 11.16 0.56 4.37
C GLY A 204 11.55 2.01 4.06
N GLN A 205 12.19 2.68 5.01
CA GLN A 205 12.71 4.03 4.85
C GLN A 205 14.19 4.08 5.23
N ALA A 206 14.87 5.15 4.80
CA ALA A 206 16.25 5.39 5.18
C ALA A 206 16.55 6.88 5.25
N ILE A 207 17.60 7.23 6.00
CA ILE A 207 18.29 8.49 5.84
C ILE A 207 19.32 8.31 4.73
N THR A 208 19.17 9.07 3.65
CA THR A 208 20.10 9.10 2.52
C THR A 208 20.78 10.46 2.48
N LEU A 209 22.11 10.46 2.34
CA LEU A 209 22.91 11.66 2.23
C LEU A 209 23.47 11.82 0.82
N ARG A 210 23.69 13.07 0.41
CA ARG A 210 24.36 13.38 -0.85
C ARG A 210 25.78 12.83 -0.82
N MET A 211 26.28 12.39 -1.98
CA MET A 211 27.58 11.72 -2.12
C MET A 211 28.77 12.55 -1.60
N ASP A 212 28.65 13.88 -1.55
CA ASP A 212 29.70 14.79 -1.06
C ASP A 212 29.85 14.80 0.48
N HIS A 213 28.90 14.20 1.22
CA HIS A 213 28.87 14.21 2.69
C HIS A 213 29.33 12.89 3.32
N LYS A 214 30.14 12.09 2.60
CA LYS A 214 30.69 10.80 3.10
C LYS A 214 31.50 10.94 4.40
N ASP A 215 32.11 12.10 4.61
CA ASP A 215 32.90 12.45 5.80
C ASP A 215 32.07 13.11 6.92
N LYS A 216 30.77 13.34 6.68
CA LYS A 216 29.84 13.99 7.62
C LYS A 216 28.71 13.05 8.00
N ARG A 217 29.07 11.90 8.56
CA ARG A 217 28.12 10.86 8.98
C ARG A 217 27.71 10.96 10.44
N ASP A 218 28.40 11.76 11.23
CA ASP A 218 27.97 12.05 12.60
C ASP A 218 26.90 13.16 12.55
N PRO A 219 25.68 12.92 13.06
CA PRO A 219 24.60 13.91 13.02
C PRO A 219 24.95 15.24 13.67
N SER A 220 25.88 15.27 14.64
CA SER A 220 26.34 16.53 15.26
C SER A 220 27.01 17.48 14.26
N GLN A 221 27.45 16.97 13.11
CA GLN A 221 28.04 17.76 12.01
C GLN A 221 27.00 18.33 11.04
N TRP A 222 25.71 18.02 11.21
CA TRP A 222 24.66 18.39 10.26
C TRP A 222 24.05 19.77 10.50
N LYS A 223 24.55 20.54 11.47
CA LYS A 223 24.10 21.93 11.64
C LYS A 223 24.24 22.72 10.34
N GLY A 224 23.13 23.32 9.91
CA GLY A 224 22.98 24.05 8.65
C GLY A 224 22.55 23.18 7.46
N PHE A 225 22.43 21.85 7.62
CA PHE A 225 21.98 20.97 6.55
C PHE A 225 20.50 21.22 6.22
N THR A 226 20.18 21.02 4.95
CA THR A 226 18.79 20.95 4.48
C THR A 226 18.41 19.49 4.21
N PHE A 227 17.42 18.98 4.93
CA PHE A 227 16.83 17.66 4.71
C PHE A 227 15.48 17.76 3.99
N ALA A 228 15.16 16.77 3.16
CA ALA A 228 13.80 16.60 2.66
C ALA A 228 13.05 15.48 3.40
N VAL A 229 11.73 15.64 3.52
CA VAL A 229 10.77 14.62 3.97
C VAL A 229 9.56 14.65 3.04
N PRO A 230 8.83 13.54 2.89
CA PRO A 230 7.70 13.47 1.96
C PRO A 230 6.52 14.37 2.34
N PHE A 231 6.27 14.52 3.64
CA PHE A 231 5.15 15.29 4.15
C PHE A 231 5.38 15.65 5.62
N GLU A 232 4.66 16.66 6.09
CA GLU A 232 4.78 17.16 7.46
C GLU A 232 4.22 16.15 8.48
N TYR A 233 3.02 15.62 8.24
CA TYR A 233 2.40 14.56 9.04
C TYR A 233 2.88 13.19 8.56
N SER A 234 4.14 12.87 8.84
CA SER A 234 4.77 11.64 8.35
C SER A 234 5.75 11.04 9.37
N MET A 235 5.86 9.71 9.35
CA MET A 235 6.88 8.99 10.11
C MET A 235 8.29 9.45 9.74
N HIS A 236 8.50 9.80 8.48
CA HIS A 236 9.75 10.37 7.99
C HIS A 236 10.15 11.66 8.72
N ASN A 237 9.22 12.59 8.87
CA ASN A 237 9.44 13.83 9.60
C ASN A 237 9.69 13.54 11.09
N PHE A 238 8.85 12.71 11.71
CA PHE A 238 8.97 12.43 13.14
C PHE A 238 10.23 11.63 13.50
N LEU A 239 10.61 10.64 12.70
CA LEU A 239 11.84 9.88 12.90
C LEU A 239 13.09 10.71 12.63
N LEU A 240 13.09 11.57 11.60
CA LEU A 240 14.21 12.48 11.35
C LEU A 240 14.39 13.45 12.51
N ARG A 241 13.29 14.09 12.95
CA ARG A 241 13.28 14.99 14.11
C ARG A 241 13.76 14.28 15.37
N TYR A 242 13.30 13.06 15.61
CA TYR A 242 13.75 12.24 16.73
C TYR A 242 15.26 12.01 16.67
N TYR A 243 15.74 11.49 15.54
CA TYR A 243 17.15 11.14 15.34
C TYR A 243 18.08 12.34 15.56
N VAL A 244 17.78 13.49 14.96
CA VAL A 244 18.65 14.67 15.08
C VAL A 244 18.56 15.32 16.47
N ALA A 245 17.37 15.34 17.10
CA ALA A 245 17.18 15.92 18.42
C ALA A 245 17.95 15.18 19.51
N GLU A 246 17.94 13.85 19.48
CA GLU A 246 18.70 13.04 20.44
C GLU A 246 20.21 13.07 20.17
N HIS A 247 20.65 13.55 19.00
CA HIS A 247 22.04 13.92 18.73
C HIS A 247 22.34 15.41 19.01
N GLY A 248 21.42 16.10 19.69
CA GLY A 248 21.61 17.47 20.18
C GLY A 248 21.37 18.58 19.15
N LEU A 249 20.76 18.27 18.00
CA LEU A 249 20.36 19.28 17.02
C LEU A 249 18.88 19.62 17.14
N ASP A 250 18.57 20.90 17.25
CA ASP A 250 17.19 21.36 17.16
C ASP A 250 16.71 21.31 15.69
N PRO A 251 15.66 20.53 15.35
CA PRO A 251 15.24 20.33 13.96
C PRO A 251 14.60 21.55 13.30
N ASP A 252 14.18 22.57 14.06
CA ASP A 252 13.61 23.80 13.50
C ASP A 252 14.61 24.97 13.47
N ASN A 253 15.70 24.89 14.24
CA ASN A 253 16.68 25.97 14.39
C ASN A 253 18.07 25.63 13.84
N ASP A 254 18.53 24.38 14.00
CA ASP A 254 19.87 23.95 13.60
C ASP A 254 19.92 23.33 12.20
N ILE A 255 18.81 22.78 11.70
CA ILE A 255 18.68 22.27 10.32
C ILE A 255 17.43 22.85 9.65
N SER A 256 17.30 22.64 8.34
CA SER A 256 16.08 22.93 7.59
C SER A 256 15.44 21.63 7.12
N ILE A 257 14.16 21.41 7.45
CA ILE A 257 13.37 20.30 6.92
C ILE A 257 12.40 20.85 5.87
N ARG A 258 12.46 20.31 4.64
CA ARG A 258 11.60 20.70 3.52
C ARG A 258 10.69 19.56 3.10
N VAL A 259 9.44 19.88 2.77
CA VAL A 259 8.52 18.92 2.19
C VAL A 259 8.76 18.82 0.69
N LEU A 260 9.10 17.62 0.20
CA LEU A 260 9.26 17.33 -1.22
C LEU A 260 8.57 16.00 -1.56
N PRO A 261 7.82 15.91 -2.67
CA PRO A 261 7.28 14.62 -3.13
C PRO A 261 8.42 13.63 -3.42
N PRO A 262 8.28 12.33 -3.05
CA PRO A 262 9.33 11.33 -3.28
C PRO A 262 9.90 11.28 -4.71
N PRO A 263 9.08 11.39 -5.78
CA PRO A 263 9.60 11.43 -7.15
C PRO A 263 10.59 12.56 -7.45
N GLU A 264 10.57 13.64 -6.68
CA GLU A 264 11.42 14.82 -6.87
C GLU A 264 12.69 14.78 -6.01
N MET A 265 12.77 13.88 -5.02
CA MET A 265 13.83 13.89 -4.01
C MET A 265 15.21 13.57 -4.59
N VAL A 266 15.32 12.58 -5.49
CA VAL A 266 16.60 12.17 -6.09
C VAL A 266 17.19 13.32 -6.93
N ALA A 267 16.35 14.00 -7.71
CA ALA A 267 16.78 15.15 -8.52
C ALA A 267 17.21 16.34 -7.65
N ASN A 268 16.50 16.61 -6.55
CA ASN A 268 16.88 17.67 -5.61
C ASN A 268 18.17 17.35 -4.84
N LEU A 269 18.41 16.08 -4.50
CA LEU A 269 19.66 15.63 -3.91
C LEU A 269 20.82 15.83 -4.89
N GLN A 270 20.66 15.38 -6.14
CA GLN A 270 21.66 15.53 -7.20
C GLN A 270 21.99 17.00 -7.50
N ALA A 271 20.98 17.87 -7.50
CA ALA A 271 21.14 19.30 -7.74
C ALA A 271 21.78 20.05 -6.55
N GLY A 272 21.95 19.41 -5.39
CA GLY A 272 22.46 20.04 -4.18
C GLY A 272 21.45 20.99 -3.51
N ASN A 273 20.16 20.89 -3.85
CA ASN A 273 19.09 21.67 -3.21
C ASN A 273 18.82 21.18 -1.77
N VAL A 274 19.18 19.93 -1.48
CA VAL A 274 19.15 19.30 -0.16
C VAL A 274 20.46 18.53 0.08
N ASP A 275 20.85 18.40 1.33
CA ASP A 275 22.03 17.66 1.79
C ASP A 275 21.73 16.18 2.04
N GLY A 276 20.47 15.88 2.34
CA GLY A 276 19.97 14.53 2.50
C GLY A 276 18.45 14.51 2.56
N TYR A 277 17.90 13.34 2.82
CA TYR A 277 16.49 13.17 3.10
C TYR A 277 16.25 11.95 3.98
N LEU A 278 15.12 11.95 4.68
CA LEU A 278 14.53 10.73 5.20
C LEU A 278 13.31 10.42 4.33
N ALA A 279 13.41 9.36 3.53
CA ALA A 279 12.45 9.06 2.47
C ALA A 279 12.07 7.58 2.43
N PRO A 280 10.93 7.24 1.83
CA PRO A 280 10.58 5.86 1.56
C PRO A 280 11.35 5.34 0.35
N ASP A 281 11.58 4.03 0.33
CA ASP A 281 12.01 3.36 -0.89
C ASP A 281 10.92 3.43 -2.01
N PRO A 282 11.32 3.35 -3.28
CA PRO A 282 12.64 2.98 -3.79
C PRO A 282 13.58 4.18 -3.96
N PHE A 283 13.22 5.38 -3.48
CA PHE A 283 14.00 6.59 -3.78
C PHE A 283 15.36 6.63 -3.09
N ASN A 284 15.51 6.01 -1.92
CA ASN A 284 16.83 5.80 -1.29
C ASN A 284 17.71 4.92 -2.19
N GLN A 285 17.21 3.74 -2.57
CA GLN A 285 17.97 2.83 -3.45
C GLN A 285 18.22 3.44 -4.83
N ARG A 286 17.30 4.28 -5.31
CA ARG A 286 17.45 4.99 -6.57
C ARG A 286 18.58 6.00 -6.53
N ALA A 287 18.75 6.75 -5.44
CA ALA A 287 19.88 7.66 -5.29
C ALA A 287 21.23 6.93 -5.26
N VAL A 288 21.27 5.72 -4.68
CA VAL A 288 22.45 4.85 -4.77
C VAL A 288 22.69 4.39 -6.20
N TRP A 289 21.65 3.92 -6.89
CA TRP A 289 21.71 3.46 -8.28
C TRP A 289 22.21 4.55 -9.24
N ASP A 290 21.75 5.79 -9.06
CA ASP A 290 22.17 6.94 -9.86
C ASP A 290 23.52 7.55 -9.38
N GLU A 291 24.15 6.96 -8.36
CA GLU A 291 25.44 7.38 -7.75
C GLU A 291 25.44 8.80 -7.17
N VAL A 292 24.26 9.35 -6.82
CA VAL A 292 24.09 10.71 -6.30
C VAL A 292 23.99 10.78 -4.77
N GLY A 293 23.70 9.66 -4.13
CA GLY A 293 23.62 9.54 -2.68
C GLY A 293 24.01 8.17 -2.15
N PHE A 294 24.18 8.09 -0.84
CA PHE A 294 24.44 6.85 -0.12
C PHE A 294 23.48 6.70 1.06
N ILE A 295 23.16 5.46 1.41
CA ILE A 295 22.31 5.15 2.55
C ILE A 295 23.16 5.32 3.81
N HIS A 296 22.83 6.32 4.62
CA HIS A 296 23.51 6.57 5.89
C HIS A 296 23.04 5.58 6.97
N MET A 297 21.74 5.37 7.05
CA MET A 297 21.08 4.54 8.07
C MET A 297 19.70 4.11 7.59
N LEU A 298 19.30 2.87 7.87
CA LEU A 298 17.91 2.42 7.72
C LEU A 298 17.10 2.87 8.93
N THR A 299 15.84 3.28 8.74
CA THR A 299 15.01 3.74 9.87
C THR A 299 14.66 2.63 10.87
N LYS A 300 14.79 1.35 10.48
CA LYS A 300 14.68 0.21 11.41
C LYS A 300 15.72 0.28 12.54
N GLU A 301 16.85 0.94 12.31
CA GLU A 301 17.88 1.15 13.33
C GLU A 301 17.45 2.22 14.35
N ILE A 302 16.49 3.08 14.01
CA ILE A 302 15.86 4.05 14.93
C ILE A 302 14.74 3.36 15.71
N TRP A 303 13.86 2.65 15.01
CA TRP A 303 12.75 1.90 15.62
C TRP A 303 12.41 0.70 14.74
N ASP A 304 12.82 -0.50 15.16
CA ASP A 304 12.56 -1.71 14.38
C ASP A 304 11.06 -2.05 14.40
N GLY A 305 10.50 -2.26 13.22
CA GLY A 305 9.08 -2.52 13.03
C GLY A 305 8.19 -1.28 13.17
N HIS A 306 8.75 -0.07 13.03
CA HIS A 306 7.95 1.14 13.04
C HIS A 306 6.93 1.14 11.90
N PRO A 307 5.72 1.68 12.09
CA PRO A 307 4.75 1.80 11.00
C PRO A 307 5.24 2.87 10.01
N CYS A 308 4.87 2.75 8.73
CA CYS A 308 5.25 3.73 7.71
C CYS A 308 4.02 4.29 6.99
N CYS A 309 3.43 3.49 6.11
CA CYS A 309 2.24 3.84 5.35
C CYS A 309 1.06 2.97 5.76
N ALA A 310 -0.12 3.44 5.44
CA ALA A 310 -1.38 2.84 5.83
C ALA A 310 -2.39 2.90 4.71
N PHE A 311 -3.17 1.84 4.62
CA PHE A 311 -4.42 1.83 3.89
C PHE A 311 -5.43 2.62 4.73
N SER A 312 -6.08 3.62 4.14
CA SER A 312 -6.98 4.54 4.85
C SER A 312 -8.22 4.87 4.02
N THR A 313 -9.31 5.18 4.71
CA THR A 313 -10.59 5.55 4.10
C THR A 313 -11.28 6.62 4.93
N SER A 314 -12.17 7.41 4.32
CA SER A 314 -13.13 8.20 5.10
C SER A 314 -14.04 7.26 5.89
N ARG A 315 -14.47 7.70 7.09
CA ARG A 315 -15.48 6.96 7.87
C ARG A 315 -16.80 6.85 7.10
N GLN A 316 -17.15 7.88 6.33
CA GLN A 316 -18.35 7.92 5.50
C GLN A 316 -18.41 6.75 4.52
N PHE A 317 -17.32 6.45 3.78
CA PHE A 317 -17.32 5.32 2.85
C PHE A 317 -17.55 3.98 3.57
N ALA A 318 -16.89 3.78 4.71
CA ALA A 318 -17.04 2.55 5.49
C ALA A 318 -18.46 2.35 6.04
N GLU A 319 -19.15 3.44 6.39
CA GLU A 319 -20.52 3.41 6.90
C GLU A 319 -21.59 3.29 5.79
N GLU A 320 -21.38 3.94 4.64
CA GLU A 320 -22.33 3.93 3.52
C GLU A 320 -22.22 2.67 2.65
N ALA A 321 -21.02 2.07 2.56
CA ALA A 321 -20.73 0.88 1.76
C ALA A 321 -19.98 -0.20 2.56
N PRO A 322 -20.56 -0.71 3.67
CA PRO A 322 -19.86 -1.58 4.61
C PRO A 322 -19.42 -2.93 4.01
N ASN A 323 -20.17 -3.52 3.07
CA ASN A 323 -19.73 -4.76 2.43
C ASN A 323 -18.58 -4.51 1.44
N SER A 324 -18.61 -3.38 0.74
CA SER A 324 -17.54 -2.94 -0.16
C SER A 324 -16.25 -2.65 0.61
N PHE A 325 -16.38 -1.94 1.73
CA PHE A 325 -15.29 -1.70 2.67
C PHE A 325 -14.74 -3.01 3.24
N GLY A 326 -15.59 -3.92 3.72
CA GLY A 326 -15.17 -5.20 4.28
C GLY A 326 -14.43 -6.08 3.26
N ALA A 327 -14.93 -6.15 2.02
CA ALA A 327 -14.27 -6.85 0.93
C ALA A 327 -12.90 -6.24 0.60
N LEU A 328 -12.81 -4.90 0.57
CA LEU A 328 -11.56 -4.21 0.26
C LEU A 328 -10.55 -4.39 1.40
N PHE A 329 -10.99 -4.31 2.65
CA PHE A 329 -10.15 -4.52 3.82
C PHE A 329 -9.57 -5.94 3.83
N LYS A 330 -10.38 -6.98 3.57
CA LYS A 330 -9.89 -8.36 3.42
C LYS A 330 -8.86 -8.47 2.29
N ALA A 331 -9.13 -7.85 1.13
CA ALA A 331 -8.20 -7.85 0.00
C ALA A 331 -6.83 -7.26 0.36
N ILE A 332 -6.82 -6.16 1.10
CA ILE A 332 -5.59 -5.50 1.53
C ILE A 332 -4.85 -6.33 2.58
N VAL A 333 -5.53 -6.85 3.61
CA VAL A 333 -4.88 -7.71 4.63
C VAL A 333 -4.24 -8.94 3.99
N ASP A 334 -4.95 -9.59 3.07
CA ASP A 334 -4.46 -10.75 2.32
C ASP A 334 -3.25 -10.39 1.43
N ALA A 335 -3.30 -9.26 0.72
CA ALA A 335 -2.18 -8.78 -0.09
C ALA A 335 -0.95 -8.39 0.76
N THR A 336 -1.16 -7.80 1.95
CA THR A 336 -0.09 -7.45 2.88
C THR A 336 0.61 -8.71 3.40
N HIS A 337 -0.13 -9.75 3.82
CA HIS A 337 0.46 -11.02 4.23
C HIS A 337 1.17 -11.75 3.09
N TYR A 338 0.65 -11.68 1.88
CA TYR A 338 1.37 -12.23 0.73
C TYR A 338 2.71 -11.53 0.50
N SER A 339 2.76 -10.21 0.73
CA SER A 339 3.98 -9.39 0.61
C SER A 339 5.00 -9.66 1.71
N SER A 340 4.56 -10.12 2.89
CA SER A 340 5.43 -10.43 4.01
C SER A 340 6.26 -11.70 3.79
N ASP A 341 5.79 -12.62 2.95
CA ASP A 341 6.55 -13.80 2.56
C ASP A 341 7.69 -13.42 1.60
N HIS A 342 8.93 -13.64 2.05
CA HIS A 342 10.14 -13.29 1.31
C HIS A 342 10.25 -14.02 -0.03
N ASP A 343 9.69 -15.23 -0.15
CA ASP A 343 9.74 -16.01 -1.38
C ASP A 343 8.92 -15.36 -2.52
N ASN A 344 7.90 -14.57 -2.17
CA ASN A 344 7.06 -13.84 -3.12
C ASN A 344 7.67 -12.50 -3.56
N ARG A 345 8.66 -11.96 -2.85
CA ARG A 345 9.09 -10.56 -3.03
C ARG A 345 9.73 -10.27 -4.39
N VAL A 346 10.32 -11.27 -5.04
CA VAL A 346 10.90 -11.11 -6.38
C VAL A 346 9.80 -10.94 -7.44
N GLU A 347 8.78 -11.80 -7.45
CA GLU A 347 7.67 -11.68 -8.40
C GLU A 347 6.83 -10.43 -8.14
N ILE A 348 6.69 -10.02 -6.87
CA ILE A 348 6.06 -8.75 -6.50
C ILE A 348 6.83 -7.58 -7.11
N ALA A 349 8.16 -7.58 -7.00
CA ALA A 349 9.00 -6.54 -7.61
C ALA A 349 8.75 -6.46 -9.13
N GLU A 350 8.67 -7.59 -9.83
CA GLU A 350 8.36 -7.62 -11.26
C GLU A 350 6.98 -7.05 -11.58
N ALA A 351 5.96 -7.40 -10.80
CA ALA A 351 4.58 -6.97 -10.99
C ALA A 351 4.40 -5.45 -10.85
N ILE A 352 5.14 -4.81 -9.94
CA ILE A 352 4.92 -3.40 -9.56
C ILE A 352 5.97 -2.42 -10.12
N SER A 353 7.04 -2.89 -10.75
CA SER A 353 8.12 -2.02 -11.24
C SER A 353 7.72 -1.16 -12.46
N GLY A 354 6.80 -1.68 -13.28
CA GLY A 354 6.43 -1.10 -14.57
C GLY A 354 5.81 0.31 -14.51
N ARG A 355 5.65 0.93 -15.69
CA ARG A 355 5.14 2.31 -15.84
C ARG A 355 3.77 2.53 -15.20
N ASN A 356 2.93 1.51 -15.13
CA ASN A 356 1.58 1.60 -14.56
C ASN A 356 1.60 1.81 -13.04
N TYR A 357 2.71 1.50 -12.37
CA TYR A 357 2.82 1.50 -10.91
C TYR A 357 3.99 2.36 -10.43
N LEU A 358 5.16 1.79 -10.17
CA LEU A 358 6.31 2.53 -9.64
C LEU A 358 7.10 3.27 -10.70
N ASN A 359 7.14 2.77 -11.94
CA ASN A 359 8.00 3.28 -13.02
C ASN A 359 9.48 3.35 -12.59
N GLN A 360 9.99 2.25 -12.03
CA GLN A 360 11.36 2.11 -11.55
C GLN A 360 12.04 0.87 -12.16
N PRO A 361 13.38 0.82 -12.23
CA PRO A 361 14.07 -0.39 -12.65
C PRO A 361 13.74 -1.55 -11.70
N THR A 362 13.41 -2.73 -12.26
CA THR A 362 13.07 -3.91 -11.46
C THR A 362 14.18 -4.29 -10.48
N SER A 363 15.44 -4.18 -10.90
CA SER A 363 16.60 -4.43 -10.03
C SER A 363 16.70 -3.48 -8.83
N VAL A 364 16.14 -2.26 -8.91
CA VAL A 364 16.10 -1.32 -7.77
C VAL A 364 14.99 -1.75 -6.81
N VAL A 365 13.81 -2.10 -7.33
CA VAL A 365 12.67 -2.55 -6.51
C VAL A 365 12.98 -3.89 -5.84
N GLU A 366 13.61 -4.83 -6.54
CA GLU A 366 14.03 -6.12 -5.98
C GLU A 366 15.05 -5.96 -4.85
N GLN A 367 16.05 -5.07 -4.99
CA GLN A 367 17.00 -4.76 -3.90
C GLN A 367 16.31 -4.21 -2.64
N VAL A 368 15.21 -3.48 -2.82
CA VAL A 368 14.39 -2.99 -1.71
C VAL A 368 13.62 -4.13 -1.06
N LEU A 369 12.83 -4.87 -1.84
CA LEU A 369 11.93 -5.88 -1.28
C LEU A 369 12.71 -7.09 -0.72
N THR A 370 13.80 -7.51 -1.35
CA THR A 370 14.58 -8.67 -0.89
C THR A 370 15.62 -8.36 0.19
N GLY A 371 15.92 -7.08 0.42
CA GLY A 371 16.89 -6.69 1.44
C GLY A 371 18.35 -6.88 1.07
N ARG A 372 18.69 -7.32 -0.15
CA ARG A 372 20.07 -7.41 -0.61
C ARG A 372 20.40 -6.25 -1.55
N TYR A 373 21.17 -5.27 -1.08
CA TYR A 373 21.32 -3.99 -1.78
C TYR A 373 22.72 -3.37 -1.65
N ALA A 374 23.07 -2.50 -2.58
CA ALA A 374 24.27 -1.65 -2.44
C ALA A 374 23.96 -0.44 -1.54
N ASP A 375 24.88 -0.08 -0.65
CA ASP A 375 24.72 1.07 0.27
C ASP A 375 25.17 2.42 -0.31
N GLY A 376 25.84 2.41 -1.46
CA GLY A 376 26.43 3.61 -2.09
C GLY A 376 27.81 4.00 -1.57
N LEU A 377 28.38 3.23 -0.63
CA LEU A 377 29.74 3.38 -0.10
C LEU A 377 30.68 2.26 -0.57
N GLY A 378 30.17 1.34 -1.39
CA GLY A 378 30.93 0.25 -1.98
C GLY A 378 30.68 -1.11 -1.31
N GLU A 379 29.77 -1.17 -0.33
CA GLU A 379 29.38 -2.42 0.30
C GLU A 379 28.02 -2.90 -0.20
N VAL A 380 27.86 -4.22 -0.22
CA VAL A 380 26.56 -4.86 -0.42
C VAL A 380 26.08 -5.33 0.95
N LYS A 381 24.92 -4.82 1.36
CA LYS A 381 24.23 -5.19 2.59
C LYS A 381 23.25 -6.33 2.33
N ASN A 382 22.94 -7.08 3.37
CA ASN A 382 21.93 -8.13 3.36
C ASN A 382 21.06 -8.00 4.61
N GLU A 383 20.01 -7.19 4.48
CA GLU A 383 19.00 -6.91 5.51
C GLU A 383 17.62 -7.30 4.96
N PRO A 384 17.24 -8.59 5.00
CA PRO A 384 15.96 -9.08 4.47
C PRO A 384 14.75 -8.29 4.99
N ASP A 385 14.83 -7.83 6.23
CA ASP A 385 13.78 -7.08 6.92
C ASP A 385 13.99 -5.56 6.82
N ARG A 386 14.70 -5.06 5.79
CA ARG A 386 14.84 -3.61 5.55
C ARG A 386 13.48 -2.93 5.33
N ILE A 387 12.55 -3.67 4.74
CA ILE A 387 11.13 -3.39 4.63
C ILE A 387 10.41 -4.70 4.95
N ASP A 388 9.27 -4.60 5.61
CA ASP A 388 8.37 -5.75 5.79
C ASP A 388 6.91 -5.27 5.80
N PHE A 389 5.99 -6.22 5.80
CA PHE A 389 4.56 -6.02 5.58
C PHE A 389 3.77 -6.67 6.71
N ASP A 390 3.34 -5.87 7.68
CA ASP A 390 2.48 -6.30 8.79
C ASP A 390 1.21 -5.44 8.75
N PRO A 391 0.02 -6.02 8.53
CA PRO A 391 -1.19 -5.23 8.41
C PRO A 391 -1.67 -4.64 9.73
N PHE A 392 -1.20 -5.12 10.88
CA PHE A 392 -1.82 -4.83 12.16
C PHE A 392 -1.61 -3.38 12.63
N PRO A 393 -2.67 -2.56 12.74
CA PRO A 393 -2.54 -1.14 13.07
C PRO A 393 -2.53 -0.94 14.60
N TRP A 394 -1.40 -1.24 15.25
CA TRP A 394 -1.26 -1.11 16.71
C TRP A 394 -1.74 0.25 17.24
N HIS A 395 -2.69 0.26 18.18
CA HIS A 395 -3.14 1.48 18.85
C HIS A 395 -1.99 2.20 19.55
N SER A 396 -1.09 1.44 20.17
CA SER A 396 0.14 1.98 20.78
C SER A 396 1.01 2.79 19.82
N MET A 397 1.09 2.42 18.54
CA MET A 397 1.80 3.20 17.53
C MET A 397 1.08 4.50 17.20
N GLY A 398 -0.26 4.48 17.12
CA GLY A 398 -1.08 5.68 16.99
C GLY A 398 -0.87 6.66 18.15
N VAL A 399 -0.82 6.14 19.39
CA VAL A 399 -0.48 6.94 20.58
C VAL A 399 0.90 7.56 20.44
N TRP A 400 1.92 6.78 20.05
CA TRP A 400 3.28 7.33 19.86
C TRP A 400 3.29 8.48 18.83
N ILE A 401 2.60 8.30 17.70
CA ILE A 401 2.51 9.33 16.65
C ILE A 401 1.90 10.61 17.21
N LEU A 402 0.79 10.50 17.96
CA LEU A 402 0.15 11.62 18.62
C LEU A 402 1.10 12.31 19.63
N THR A 403 1.93 11.55 20.36
CA THR A 403 2.95 12.17 21.24
C THR A 403 3.97 12.98 20.46
N GLN A 404 4.37 12.53 19.26
CA GLN A 404 5.31 13.28 18.42
C GLN A 404 4.65 14.50 17.77
N MET A 405 3.37 14.39 17.40
CA MET A 405 2.59 15.54 16.95
C MET A 405 2.55 16.61 18.05
N LYS A 406 2.29 16.22 19.31
CA LYS A 406 2.31 17.17 20.44
C LYS A 406 3.71 17.72 20.68
N ARG A 407 4.73 16.85 20.81
CA ARG A 407 6.13 17.23 21.06
C ARG A 407 6.60 18.35 20.12
N TRP A 408 6.18 18.33 18.87
CA TRP A 408 6.58 19.30 17.84
C TRP A 408 5.56 20.42 17.58
N GLY A 409 4.52 20.56 18.40
CA GLY A 409 3.56 21.66 18.33
C GLY A 409 2.57 21.57 17.16
N TYR A 410 2.33 20.37 16.64
CA TYR A 410 1.31 20.12 15.61
C TYR A 410 -0.10 20.02 16.19
N ILE A 411 -0.20 19.67 17.47
CA ILE A 411 -1.43 19.61 18.25
C ILE A 411 -1.15 20.20 19.63
N ASP A 412 -2.12 20.95 20.16
CA ASP A 412 -1.99 21.69 21.41
C ASP A 412 -2.97 21.17 22.48
N GLY A 413 -2.65 21.44 23.75
CA GLY A 413 -3.54 21.18 24.88
C GLY A 413 -3.53 19.73 25.39
N ASP A 414 -4.59 19.38 26.12
CA ASP A 414 -4.81 18.04 26.64
C ASP A 414 -5.32 17.13 25.52
N VAL A 415 -4.57 16.07 25.20
CA VAL A 415 -4.87 15.15 24.11
C VAL A 415 -5.40 13.83 24.68
N ASP A 416 -6.58 13.41 24.23
CA ASP A 416 -7.06 12.04 24.49
C ASP A 416 -6.39 11.06 23.52
N TYR A 417 -5.12 10.74 23.80
CA TYR A 417 -4.33 9.89 22.90
C TYR A 417 -4.99 8.54 22.62
N LYS A 418 -5.53 7.93 23.66
CA LYS A 418 -6.17 6.63 23.59
C LYS A 418 -7.44 6.71 22.75
N GLY A 419 -8.34 7.64 23.07
CA GLY A 419 -9.59 7.81 22.33
C GLY A 419 -9.36 8.10 20.84
N VAL A 420 -8.41 8.98 20.51
CA VAL A 420 -8.09 9.30 19.10
C VAL A 420 -7.48 8.10 18.38
N ALA A 421 -6.54 7.38 19.01
CA ALA A 421 -5.93 6.20 18.40
C ALA A 421 -6.98 5.09 18.18
N GLU A 422 -7.85 4.83 19.14
CA GLU A 422 -8.91 3.80 19.03
C GLU A 422 -10.01 4.19 18.03
N ASP A 423 -10.30 5.49 17.85
CA ASP A 423 -11.29 5.95 16.87
C ASP A 423 -10.80 5.79 15.41
N VAL A 424 -9.50 6.00 15.19
CA VAL A 424 -8.90 6.01 13.85
C VAL A 424 -8.34 4.64 13.44
N TYR A 425 -7.61 3.95 14.32
CA TYR A 425 -6.91 2.71 13.98
C TYR A 425 -7.81 1.50 14.27
N LEU A 426 -8.14 0.70 13.25
CA LEU A 426 -9.06 -0.43 13.40
C LEU A 426 -8.35 -1.73 13.81
N ALA A 427 -7.55 -1.68 14.88
CA ALA A 427 -6.72 -2.82 15.32
C ALA A 427 -7.54 -4.07 15.63
N THR A 428 -8.67 -3.90 16.32
CA THR A 428 -9.57 -5.00 16.68
C THR A 428 -10.16 -5.66 15.43
N ASP A 429 -10.67 -4.86 14.48
CA ASP A 429 -11.26 -5.37 13.23
C ASP A 429 -10.20 -6.02 12.33
N CYS A 430 -9.00 -5.43 12.24
CA CYS A 430 -7.89 -6.02 11.52
C CYS A 430 -7.54 -7.39 12.09
N GLY A 431 -7.41 -7.51 13.42
CA GLY A 431 -7.13 -8.78 14.07
C GLY A 431 -8.23 -9.81 13.86
N LYS A 432 -9.49 -9.39 13.73
CA LYS A 432 -10.60 -10.29 13.37
C LYS A 432 -10.45 -10.79 11.93
N ILE A 433 -10.21 -9.89 10.98
CA ILE A 433 -10.03 -10.23 9.56
C ILE A 433 -8.83 -11.14 9.35
N MET A 434 -7.70 -10.88 10.00
CA MET A 434 -6.52 -11.75 9.95
C MET A 434 -6.89 -13.18 10.36
N ARG A 435 -7.59 -13.36 11.50
CA ARG A 435 -8.04 -14.68 11.95
C ARG A 435 -9.05 -15.34 10.99
N GLU A 436 -9.99 -14.57 10.44
CA GLU A 436 -10.95 -15.05 9.43
C GLU A 436 -10.24 -15.58 8.17
N LEU A 437 -9.15 -14.93 7.76
CA LEU A 437 -8.31 -15.33 6.63
C LEU A 437 -7.30 -16.45 6.98
N GLY A 438 -7.23 -16.87 8.24
CA GLY A 438 -6.34 -17.93 8.72
C GLY A 438 -4.92 -17.46 9.07
N TYR A 439 -4.70 -16.15 9.21
CA TYR A 439 -3.44 -15.57 9.66
C TYR A 439 -3.38 -15.38 11.18
N ASP A 440 -2.17 -15.35 11.72
CA ASP A 440 -1.93 -15.03 13.12
C ASP A 440 -2.25 -13.55 13.39
N ALA A 441 -2.92 -13.26 14.50
CA ALA A 441 -3.25 -11.91 14.91
C ALA A 441 -2.89 -11.68 16.39
N PRO A 442 -2.41 -10.49 16.77
CA PRO A 442 -2.23 -10.13 18.16
C PRO A 442 -3.51 -10.26 18.99
N GLU A 443 -3.36 -10.69 20.25
CA GLU A 443 -4.44 -10.72 21.25
C GLU A 443 -4.66 -9.36 21.93
N VAL A 444 -3.70 -8.46 21.80
CA VAL A 444 -3.72 -7.11 22.37
C VAL A 444 -3.40 -6.07 21.30
N THR A 445 -3.91 -4.86 21.46
CA THR A 445 -3.69 -3.74 20.52
C THR A 445 -2.65 -2.73 21.02
N TYR A 446 -2.21 -2.88 22.27
CA TYR A 446 -1.20 -2.06 22.93
C TYR A 446 0.02 -2.90 23.29
N LYS A 447 1.20 -2.34 23.02
CA LYS A 447 2.50 -2.83 23.48
C LYS A 447 3.43 -1.66 23.71
N SER A 448 4.40 -1.82 24.59
CA SER A 448 5.51 -0.87 24.73
C SER A 448 6.45 -0.99 23.53
N HIS A 449 7.13 0.11 23.21
CA HIS A 449 8.10 0.17 22.11
C HIS A 449 9.41 0.76 22.62
N THR A 450 10.52 0.44 21.95
CA THR A 450 11.81 1.09 22.21
C THR A 450 12.21 1.85 20.96
N ILE A 451 12.33 3.18 21.08
CA ILE A 451 12.69 4.07 19.99
C ILE A 451 14.06 4.66 20.33
N MET A 452 15.06 4.29 19.55
CA MET A 452 16.45 4.70 19.69
C MET A 452 16.98 4.54 21.13
N GLY A 453 16.68 3.39 21.74
CA GLY A 453 17.10 3.02 23.10
C GLY A 453 16.24 3.62 24.22
N LYS A 454 15.23 4.43 23.89
CA LYS A 454 14.28 5.00 24.86
C LYS A 454 12.98 4.22 24.86
N ASP A 455 12.55 3.79 26.04
CA ASP A 455 11.28 3.08 26.17
C ASP A 455 10.10 4.04 26.09
N PHE A 456 9.08 3.60 25.37
CA PHE A 456 7.80 4.26 25.24
C PHE A 456 6.72 3.33 25.78
N ASP A 457 6.11 3.76 26.87
CA ASP A 457 4.91 3.16 27.43
C ASP A 457 3.67 3.92 26.91
N PRO A 458 2.79 3.28 26.11
CA PRO A 458 1.58 3.94 25.63
C PRO A 458 0.57 4.28 26.74
N GLU A 459 0.73 3.77 27.96
CA GLU A 459 -0.08 4.16 29.12
C GLU A 459 0.39 5.49 29.75
N GLU A 460 1.62 5.94 29.47
CA GLU A 460 2.21 7.17 30.00
C GLU A 460 2.67 8.17 28.90
N PRO A 461 1.81 8.53 27.92
CA PRO A 461 2.22 9.33 26.75
C PRO A 461 2.71 10.74 27.10
N GLU A 462 2.11 11.40 28.10
CA GLU A 462 2.56 12.73 28.54
C GLU A 462 3.94 12.68 29.21
N ALA A 463 4.20 11.67 30.06
CA ALA A 463 5.51 11.48 30.67
C ALA A 463 6.58 11.25 29.59
N TYR A 464 6.24 10.54 28.52
CA TYR A 464 7.13 10.38 27.37
C TYR A 464 7.42 11.72 26.68
N VAL A 465 6.43 12.57 26.42
CA VAL A 465 6.63 13.92 25.85
C VAL A 465 7.49 14.79 26.78
N ASP A 466 7.23 14.76 28.09
CA ASP A 466 7.96 15.50 29.13
C ASP A 466 9.40 15.05 29.33
N SER A 467 9.72 13.82 28.92
CA SER A 467 11.07 13.28 29.05
C SER A 467 12.06 13.76 27.98
N PHE A 468 11.66 14.62 27.05
CA PHE A 468 12.52 15.15 25.99
C PHE A 468 13.00 16.57 26.28
N GLU A 469 14.31 16.82 26.14
CA GLU A 469 14.89 18.16 26.31
C GLU A 469 14.51 19.10 25.15
N ILE A 470 14.51 18.60 23.92
CA ILE A 470 14.16 19.37 22.71
C ILE A 470 12.70 19.05 22.32
N ARG A 471 11.83 20.06 22.47
CA ARG A 471 10.38 20.01 22.18
C ARG A 471 9.79 21.41 21.96
N ARG A 472 8.50 21.49 21.63
CA ARG A 472 7.69 22.71 21.42
C ARG A 472 6.43 22.79 22.29
N SER A 473 6.04 21.68 22.90
CA SER A 473 4.91 21.56 23.85
C SER A 473 5.26 21.92 25.28
#